data_AF-A0A2T0QAH7-F1
#
_entry.id   AF-A0A2T0QAH7-F1
#
_cell.length_a   1.000
_cell.length_b   1.000
_cell.length_c   1.000
_cell.angle_alpha   90.00
_cell.angle_beta   90.00
_cell.angle_gamma   90.00
#
_symmetry.space_group_name_H-M   'P 1'
#
loop_
_entity.id
_entity.type
_entity.pdbx_description
1 polymer ?
#
loop_
_entity_poly.entity_id
_entity_poly.type
_entity_poly.pdbx_seq_one_letter_code
_entity_poly.pdbx_strand_id
1 'polypeptide(L)'
;MTVSEDTWTTRGPQPRLSPEQVRAQEFGRTSLGRRGLNEDEVRQFLHRVAEEIAAGDAEKLSLRSDLERLRDRFRATKDTGKRDSDDEQPQQQQPRRPSAEAVNVLAAAQQQADAYIAQAQDYARRVTVQAREQAELTLREAQERAEEAADEAGRVYRAQAGERYAAELEEMERRVAWLKTFCHAVQVQMQAASDAFAKEIGRLGELSLSQPDLVKAEVRAPAARSEETELTERRFTR
;
A
#
# COMPACT_ATOMS: atom_id res chain seq x y z
N MET A 1 -7.77 -48.55 -7.34
CA MET A 1 -7.28 -47.22 -6.93
C MET A 1 -6.83 -46.51 -8.17
N THR A 2 -7.68 -45.65 -8.73
CA THR A 2 -7.38 -44.81 -9.90
C THR A 2 -7.51 -43.37 -9.44
N VAL A 3 -6.37 -42.69 -9.43
CA VAL A 3 -6.20 -41.29 -9.03
C VAL A 3 -7.02 -40.43 -10.00
N SER A 4 -7.98 -39.66 -9.48
CA SER A 4 -8.64 -38.61 -10.27
C SER A 4 -7.66 -37.46 -10.41
N GLU A 5 -7.21 -37.23 -11.63
CA GLU A 5 -6.49 -36.04 -12.04
C GLU A 5 -7.46 -34.85 -12.04
N ASP A 6 -7.32 -33.95 -11.07
CA ASP A 6 -8.02 -32.67 -11.06
C ASP A 6 -7.44 -31.79 -12.17
N THR A 7 -8.14 -31.74 -13.29
CA THR A 7 -7.89 -30.81 -14.39
C THR A 7 -8.26 -29.39 -13.93
N TRP A 8 -7.28 -28.64 -13.42
CA TRP A 8 -7.40 -27.19 -13.31
C TRP A 8 -7.45 -26.61 -14.72
N THR A 9 -8.64 -26.48 -15.29
CA THR A 9 -8.84 -25.73 -16.52
C THR A 9 -8.45 -24.28 -16.26
N THR A 10 -7.35 -23.83 -16.87
CA THR A 10 -6.99 -22.41 -16.97
C THR A 10 -8.11 -21.68 -17.72
N ARG A 11 -9.04 -21.12 -16.94
CA ARG A 11 -10.13 -20.29 -17.44
C ARG A 11 -9.49 -19.04 -18.09
N GLY A 12 -9.66 -18.91 -19.41
CA GLY A 12 -9.16 -17.75 -20.17
C GLY A 12 -9.67 -16.41 -19.61
N PRO A 13 -9.09 -15.26 -20.05
CA PRO A 13 -9.35 -13.95 -19.46
C PRO A 13 -10.85 -13.71 -19.38
N GLN A 14 -11.39 -13.78 -18.16
CA GLN A 14 -12.80 -13.46 -17.96
C GLN A 14 -12.96 -11.96 -18.26
N PRO A 15 -14.00 -11.57 -19.02
CA PRO A 15 -14.30 -10.15 -19.18
C PRO A 15 -14.41 -9.52 -17.80
N ARG A 16 -13.66 -8.43 -17.58
CA ARG A 16 -13.66 -7.72 -16.30
C ARG A 16 -15.08 -7.24 -16.01
N LEU A 17 -15.56 -7.49 -14.80
CA LEU A 17 -16.86 -7.01 -14.35
C LEU A 17 -16.83 -5.48 -14.31
N SER A 18 -17.77 -4.84 -14.99
CA SER A 18 -17.97 -3.39 -14.87
C SER A 18 -18.78 -3.07 -13.60
N PRO A 19 -18.61 -1.87 -13.02
CA PRO A 19 -19.41 -1.43 -11.87
C PRO A 19 -20.92 -1.55 -12.10
N GLU A 20 -21.38 -1.25 -13.32
CA GLU A 20 -22.81 -1.35 -13.68
C GLU A 20 -23.29 -2.81 -13.72
N GLN A 21 -22.48 -3.73 -14.24
CA GLN A 21 -22.80 -5.17 -14.25
C GLN A 21 -22.90 -5.73 -12.84
N VAL A 22 -22.05 -5.27 -11.92
CA VAL A 22 -22.11 -5.70 -10.51
C VAL A 22 -23.37 -5.17 -9.83
N ARG A 23 -23.77 -3.91 -10.08
CA ARG A 23 -25.00 -3.34 -9.53
C ARG A 23 -26.27 -4.01 -10.09
N ALA A 24 -26.23 -4.45 -11.35
CA ALA A 24 -27.34 -5.12 -12.02
C ALA A 24 -27.37 -6.65 -11.79
N GLN A 25 -26.43 -7.20 -11.01
CA GLN A 25 -26.36 -8.64 -10.78
C GLN A 25 -27.52 -9.10 -9.90
N GLU A 26 -28.41 -9.91 -10.46
CA GLU A 26 -29.47 -10.58 -9.72
C GLU A 26 -29.02 -11.97 -9.25
N PHE A 27 -29.43 -12.35 -8.05
CA PHE A 27 -29.20 -13.69 -7.49
C PHE A 27 -30.53 -14.45 -7.42
N GLY A 28 -30.51 -15.73 -7.82
CA GLY A 28 -31.68 -16.60 -7.71
C GLY A 28 -32.06 -16.85 -6.24
N ARG A 29 -33.37 -16.90 -5.95
CA ARG A 29 -33.87 -17.21 -4.61
C ARG A 29 -33.55 -18.66 -4.23
N THR A 30 -33.20 -18.89 -2.98
CA THR A 30 -32.91 -20.24 -2.46
C THR A 30 -34.16 -21.11 -2.54
N SER A 31 -34.00 -22.41 -2.83
CA SER A 31 -35.12 -23.36 -2.88
C SER A 31 -35.84 -23.45 -1.53
N LEU A 32 -37.17 -23.63 -1.58
CA LEU A 32 -38.07 -23.68 -0.42
C LEU A 32 -37.50 -24.58 0.69
N GLY A 33 -37.25 -24.00 1.87
CA GLY A 33 -36.79 -24.72 3.07
C GLY A 33 -35.34 -24.47 3.48
N ARG A 34 -34.53 -23.74 2.70
CA ARG A 34 -33.18 -23.30 3.12
C ARG A 34 -33.17 -21.80 3.41
N ARG A 35 -32.59 -21.39 4.54
CA ARG A 35 -32.42 -19.96 4.88
C ARG A 35 -31.38 -19.36 3.91
N GLY A 36 -31.83 -18.45 3.06
CA GLY A 36 -30.98 -17.73 2.10
C GLY A 36 -30.17 -16.60 2.77
N LEU A 37 -29.26 -16.01 2.01
CA LEU A 37 -28.57 -14.77 2.39
C LEU A 37 -29.58 -13.61 2.46
N ASN A 38 -29.32 -12.66 3.34
CA ASN A 38 -30.13 -11.45 3.44
C ASN A 38 -29.92 -10.58 2.20
N GLU A 39 -31.01 -10.31 1.47
CA GLU A 39 -30.98 -9.60 0.19
C GLU A 39 -30.44 -8.17 0.34
N ASP A 40 -30.71 -7.52 1.47
CA ASP A 40 -30.27 -6.14 1.72
C ASP A 40 -28.77 -6.07 2.03
N GLU A 41 -28.22 -7.05 2.75
CA GLU A 41 -26.77 -7.17 2.98
C GLU A 41 -26.03 -7.46 1.68
N VAL A 42 -26.58 -8.33 0.84
CA VAL A 42 -26.03 -8.64 -0.49
C VAL A 42 -26.05 -7.39 -1.38
N ARG A 43 -27.15 -6.63 -1.38
CA ARG A 43 -27.23 -5.36 -2.14
C ARG A 43 -26.21 -4.33 -1.67
N GLN A 44 -26.02 -4.17 -0.36
CA GLN A 44 -25.02 -3.26 0.19
C GLN A 44 -23.59 -3.69 -0.18
N PHE A 45 -23.32 -5.00 -0.14
CA PHE A 45 -22.04 -5.56 -0.56
C PHE A 45 -21.76 -5.31 -2.05
N LEU A 46 -22.74 -5.58 -2.92
CA LEU A 46 -22.62 -5.29 -4.37
C LEU A 46 -22.36 -3.81 -4.65
N HIS A 47 -22.99 -2.90 -3.90
CA HIS A 47 -22.75 -1.47 -4.04
C HIS A 47 -21.29 -1.10 -3.72
N ARG A 48 -20.77 -1.59 -2.59
CA ARG A 48 -19.38 -1.36 -2.17
C ARG A 48 -18.38 -1.93 -3.19
N VAL A 49 -18.61 -3.14 -3.68
CA VAL A 49 -17.75 -3.76 -4.70
C VAL A 49 -17.78 -2.96 -6.00
N ALA A 50 -18.96 -2.46 -6.41
CA ALA A 50 -19.06 -1.62 -7.59
C ALA A 50 -18.32 -0.28 -7.44
N GLU A 51 -18.34 0.32 -6.25
CA GLU A 51 -17.55 1.53 -5.95
C GLU A 51 -16.04 1.27 -6.00
N GLU A 52 -15.58 0.15 -5.44
CA GLU A 52 -14.17 -0.24 -5.46
C GLU A 52 -13.66 -0.51 -6.88
N ILE A 53 -14.45 -1.20 -7.71
CA ILE A 53 -14.13 -1.40 -9.12
C ILE A 53 -14.06 -0.06 -9.86
N ALA A 54 -15.01 0.85 -9.62
CA ALA A 54 -15.03 2.16 -10.24
C ALA A 54 -13.79 3.00 -9.85
N ALA A 55 -13.40 2.97 -8.57
CA ALA A 55 -12.20 3.63 -8.08
C ALA A 55 -10.92 3.06 -8.74
N GLY A 56 -10.80 1.73 -8.80
CA GLY A 56 -9.65 1.07 -9.43
C GLY A 56 -9.55 1.31 -10.94
N ASP A 57 -10.68 1.50 -11.63
CA ASP A 57 -10.68 1.83 -13.05
C ASP A 57 -10.32 3.31 -13.30
N ALA A 58 -10.78 4.22 -12.43
CA ALA A 58 -10.37 5.63 -12.47
C ALA A 58 -8.86 5.79 -12.25
N GLU A 59 -8.27 5.05 -11.30
CA GLU A 59 -6.83 5.04 -11.05
C GLU A 59 -6.04 4.50 -12.26
N LYS A 60 -6.49 3.38 -12.85
CA LYS A 60 -5.85 2.85 -14.07
C LYS A 60 -5.92 3.82 -15.24
N LEU A 61 -7.02 4.56 -15.39
CA LEU A 61 -7.14 5.60 -16.42
C LEU A 61 -6.18 6.76 -16.16
N SER A 62 -6.06 7.20 -14.90
CA SER A 62 -5.07 8.23 -14.52
C SER A 62 -3.66 7.78 -14.85
N LEU A 63 -3.27 6.57 -14.42
CA LEU A 63 -1.95 5.99 -14.69
C LEU A 63 -1.65 5.88 -16.19
N ARG A 64 -2.64 5.44 -16.99
CA ARG A 64 -2.49 5.39 -18.46
C ARG A 64 -2.30 6.78 -19.06
N SER A 65 -3.03 7.77 -18.57
CA SER A 65 -2.88 9.17 -19.04
C SER A 65 -1.51 9.74 -18.68
N ASP A 66 -0.97 9.38 -17.51
CA ASP A 66 0.35 9.84 -17.08
C ASP A 66 1.48 9.13 -17.85
N LEU A 67 1.31 7.84 -18.15
CA LEU A 67 2.21 7.12 -19.05
C LEU A 67 2.22 7.74 -20.46
N GLU A 68 1.04 8.10 -20.99
CA GLU A 68 0.93 8.74 -22.30
C GLU A 68 1.65 10.10 -22.31
N ARG A 69 1.40 10.93 -21.28
CA ARG A 69 2.08 12.23 -21.11
C ARG A 69 3.58 12.08 -21.02
N LEU A 70 4.07 11.10 -20.28
CA LEU A 70 5.50 10.86 -20.12
C LEU A 70 6.12 10.41 -21.46
N ARG A 71 5.46 9.49 -22.17
CA ARG A 71 5.89 9.01 -23.47
C ARG A 71 5.94 10.14 -24.50
N ASP A 72 4.94 11.01 -24.52
CA ASP A 72 4.88 12.14 -25.44
C ASP A 72 5.95 13.20 -25.13
N ARG A 73 6.25 13.42 -23.84
CA ARG A 73 7.38 14.25 -23.41
C ARG A 73 8.71 13.69 -23.92
N PHE A 74 8.96 12.40 -23.74
CA PHE A 74 10.18 11.76 -24.25
C PHE A 74 10.29 11.81 -25.77
N ARG A 75 9.16 11.66 -26.49
CA ARG A 75 9.11 11.80 -27.95
C ARG A 75 9.44 13.23 -28.37
N ALA A 76 8.86 14.24 -27.74
CA ALA A 76 9.13 15.64 -28.03
C ALA A 76 10.61 16.00 -27.80
N THR A 77 11.21 15.58 -26.68
CA THR A 77 12.64 15.79 -26.40
C THR A 77 13.56 15.10 -27.42
N LYS A 78 13.14 13.94 -27.93
CA LYS A 78 13.87 13.21 -28.97
C LYS A 78 13.78 13.90 -30.34
N ASP A 79 12.63 14.46 -30.67
CA ASP A 79 12.41 15.17 -31.93
C ASP A 79 13.10 16.54 -31.95
N THR A 80 13.15 17.26 -30.82
CA THR A 80 13.93 18.51 -30.69
C THR A 80 15.44 18.25 -30.84
N GLY A 81 15.96 17.15 -30.28
CA GLY A 81 17.36 16.73 -30.45
C GLY A 81 17.69 16.15 -31.83
N LYS A 82 16.70 16.02 -32.73
CA LYS A 82 16.85 15.57 -34.12
C LYS A 82 16.72 16.75 -35.11
N ARG A 83 15.90 17.76 -34.80
CA ARG A 83 15.70 18.96 -35.63
C ARG A 83 16.97 19.84 -35.72
N ASP A 84 17.76 19.91 -34.66
CA ASP A 84 19.06 20.60 -34.66
C ASP A 84 20.18 19.82 -35.39
N SER A 85 19.86 18.66 -35.99
CA SER A 85 20.83 17.78 -36.68
C SER A 85 20.69 17.77 -38.21
N ASP A 86 19.75 18.52 -38.79
CA ASP A 86 19.33 18.36 -40.19
C ASP A 86 20.07 19.27 -41.21
N ASP A 87 21.14 19.99 -40.83
CA ASP A 87 21.92 20.86 -41.74
C ASP A 87 23.36 20.40 -42.05
N GLU A 88 23.77 19.17 -41.73
CA GLU A 88 25.10 18.67 -42.15
C GLU A 88 25.08 17.24 -42.75
N GLN A 89 25.94 17.10 -43.76
CA GLN A 89 26.13 15.98 -44.71
C GLN A 89 26.36 14.60 -44.05
N PRO A 90 26.12 13.49 -44.79
CA PRO A 90 26.23 12.14 -44.25
C PRO A 90 27.69 11.72 -44.03
N GLN A 91 28.21 11.90 -42.81
CA GLN A 91 29.40 11.20 -42.33
C GLN A 91 29.14 10.56 -40.97
N GLN A 92 29.15 9.22 -40.99
CA GLN A 92 29.42 8.31 -39.87
C GLN A 92 28.53 8.46 -38.64
N GLN A 93 27.48 7.63 -38.60
CA GLN A 93 26.77 7.26 -37.37
C GLN A 93 27.74 6.59 -36.40
N GLN A 94 28.42 7.36 -35.56
CA GLN A 94 28.88 6.86 -34.29
C GLN A 94 27.66 6.77 -33.37
N PRO A 95 27.45 5.66 -32.65
CA PRO A 95 26.37 5.57 -31.67
C PRO A 95 26.53 6.74 -30.69
N ARG A 96 25.56 7.66 -30.62
CA ARG A 96 25.57 8.81 -29.71
C ARG A 96 25.84 8.29 -28.30
N ARG A 97 27.09 8.40 -27.84
CA ARG A 97 27.45 8.06 -26.46
C ARG A 97 26.69 9.05 -25.56
N PRO A 98 26.06 8.59 -24.47
CA PRO A 98 25.39 9.50 -23.54
C PRO A 98 26.39 10.57 -23.09
N SER A 99 25.95 11.84 -23.01
CA SER A 99 26.80 12.94 -22.59
C SER A 99 27.34 12.67 -21.18
N ALA A 100 28.59 13.05 -20.91
CA ALA A 100 29.22 12.83 -19.61
C ALA A 100 28.39 13.43 -18.45
N GLU A 101 27.69 14.53 -18.71
CA GLU A 101 26.76 15.17 -17.78
C GLU A 101 25.52 14.30 -17.49
N ALA A 102 24.88 13.71 -18.52
CA ALA A 102 23.76 12.80 -18.32
C ALA A 102 24.16 11.53 -17.55
N VAL A 103 25.38 11.03 -17.79
CA VAL A 103 25.94 9.90 -17.03
C VAL A 103 26.15 10.28 -15.56
N ASN A 104 26.64 11.49 -15.27
CA ASN A 104 26.81 11.98 -13.90
C ASN A 104 25.48 12.16 -13.16
N VAL A 105 24.46 12.74 -13.81
CA VAL A 105 23.12 12.89 -13.20
C VAL A 105 22.47 11.53 -12.96
N LEU A 106 22.60 10.59 -13.89
CA LEU A 106 22.10 9.22 -13.71
C LEU A 106 22.82 8.50 -12.57
N ALA A 107 24.15 8.65 -12.48
CA ALA A 107 24.94 8.07 -11.38
C ALA A 107 24.53 8.65 -10.02
N ALA A 108 24.31 9.96 -9.94
CA ALA A 108 23.81 10.63 -8.74
C ALA A 108 22.39 10.15 -8.36
N ALA A 109 21.49 10.04 -9.33
CA ALA A 109 20.14 9.52 -9.12
C ALA A 109 20.15 8.04 -8.66
N GLN A 110 21.02 7.21 -9.25
CA GLN A 110 21.18 5.81 -8.84
C GLN A 110 21.71 5.70 -7.41
N GLN A 111 22.74 6.47 -7.06
CA GLN A 111 23.27 6.51 -5.70
C GLN A 111 22.20 6.94 -4.69
N GLN A 112 21.36 7.91 -5.06
CA GLN A 112 20.23 8.35 -4.24
C GLN A 112 19.17 7.25 -4.10
N ALA A 113 18.84 6.55 -5.18
CA ALA A 113 17.91 5.42 -5.14
C ALA A 113 18.44 4.30 -4.25
N ASP A 114 19.72 3.96 -4.35
CA ASP A 114 20.36 2.95 -3.52
C ASP A 114 20.34 3.35 -2.03
N ALA A 115 20.55 4.63 -1.72
CA ALA A 115 20.44 5.17 -0.37
C ALA A 115 19.00 5.06 0.19
N TYR A 116 17.98 5.38 -0.62
CA TYR A 116 16.58 5.19 -0.21
C TYR A 116 16.23 3.72 0.00
N ILE A 117 16.72 2.82 -0.85
CA ILE A 117 16.51 1.37 -0.69
C ILE A 117 17.14 0.89 0.62
N ALA A 118 18.37 1.31 0.92
CA ALA A 118 19.05 0.97 2.17
C ALA A 118 18.27 1.46 3.39
N GLN A 119 17.81 2.72 3.37
CA GLN A 119 16.99 3.30 4.44
C GLN A 119 15.65 2.57 4.62
N ALA A 120 14.97 2.25 3.52
CA ALA A 120 13.71 1.52 3.54
C ALA A 120 13.89 0.11 4.11
N GLN A 121 14.98 -0.57 3.76
CA GLN A 121 15.33 -1.89 4.31
C GLN A 121 15.63 -1.81 5.81
N ASP A 122 16.40 -0.81 6.26
CA ASP A 122 16.69 -0.61 7.69
C ASP A 122 15.43 -0.28 8.49
N TYR A 123 14.55 0.54 7.92
CA TYR A 123 13.27 0.86 8.52
C TYR A 123 12.38 -0.39 8.63
N ALA A 124 12.24 -1.17 7.56
CA ALA A 124 11.45 -2.40 7.55
C ALA A 124 11.97 -3.42 8.58
N ARG A 125 13.30 -3.57 8.70
CA ARG A 125 13.93 -4.40 9.73
C ARG A 125 13.55 -3.93 11.14
N ARG A 126 13.67 -2.63 11.42
CA ARG A 126 13.32 -2.04 12.72
C ARG A 126 11.84 -2.23 13.07
N VAL A 127 10.94 -1.92 12.15
CA VAL A 127 9.49 -2.11 12.35
C VAL A 127 9.15 -3.57 12.63
N THR A 128 9.79 -4.52 11.93
CA THR A 128 9.56 -5.95 12.15
C THR A 128 10.00 -6.38 13.55
N VAL A 129 11.16 -5.91 14.02
CA VAL A 129 11.65 -6.21 15.38
C VAL A 129 10.71 -5.62 16.42
N GLN A 130 10.37 -4.33 16.29
CA GLN A 130 9.45 -3.66 17.20
C GLN A 130 8.07 -4.33 17.25
N ALA A 131 7.51 -4.72 16.10
CA ALA A 131 6.24 -5.42 16.04
C ALA A 131 6.28 -6.77 16.78
N ARG A 132 7.40 -7.50 16.69
CA ARG A 132 7.59 -8.76 17.44
C ARG A 132 7.68 -8.52 18.94
N GLU A 133 8.48 -7.55 19.37
CA GLU A 133 8.61 -7.18 20.79
C GLU A 133 7.26 -6.76 21.38
N GLN A 134 6.48 -5.96 20.65
CA GLN A 134 5.14 -5.54 21.08
C GLN A 134 4.16 -6.71 21.14
N ALA A 135 4.19 -7.64 20.17
CA ALA A 135 3.35 -8.83 20.19
C ALA A 135 3.67 -9.72 21.40
N GLU A 136 4.96 -9.91 21.72
CA GLU A 136 5.36 -10.68 22.90
C GLU A 136 4.90 -10.04 24.21
N LEU A 137 5.07 -8.72 24.35
CA LEU A 137 4.61 -8.00 25.54
C LEU A 137 3.09 -8.13 25.71
N THR A 138 2.36 -7.97 24.62
CA THR A 138 0.90 -8.12 24.60
C THR A 138 0.45 -9.51 25.02
N LEU A 139 1.13 -10.56 24.52
CA LEU A 139 0.81 -11.95 24.89
C LEU A 139 1.07 -12.22 26.37
N ARG A 140 2.17 -11.67 26.94
CA ARG A 140 2.45 -11.77 28.37
C ARG A 140 1.36 -11.10 29.21
N GLU A 141 0.98 -9.87 28.87
CA GLU A 141 -0.11 -9.18 29.58
C GLU A 141 -1.45 -9.92 29.46
N ALA A 142 -1.75 -10.50 28.28
CA ALA A 142 -2.97 -11.28 28.08
C ALA A 142 -2.97 -12.56 28.93
N GLN A 143 -1.82 -13.22 29.09
CA GLN A 143 -1.66 -14.38 29.96
C GLN A 143 -1.87 -14.01 31.43
N GLU A 144 -1.22 -12.95 31.92
CA GLU A 144 -1.35 -12.47 33.29
C GLU A 144 -2.82 -12.14 33.62
N ARG A 145 -3.49 -11.35 32.78
CA ARG A 145 -4.92 -11.03 32.97
C ARG A 145 -5.81 -12.27 32.94
N ALA A 146 -5.50 -13.24 32.09
CA ALA A 146 -6.28 -14.48 31.99
C ALA A 146 -6.09 -15.37 33.23
N GLU A 147 -4.89 -15.42 33.80
CA GLU A 147 -4.61 -16.10 35.06
C GLU A 147 -5.35 -15.46 36.23
N GLU A 148 -5.32 -14.13 36.33
CA GLU A 148 -6.09 -13.39 37.35
C GLU A 148 -7.59 -13.67 37.25
N ALA A 149 -8.15 -13.65 36.04
CA ALA A 149 -9.56 -13.97 35.79
C ALA A 149 -9.90 -15.43 36.14
N ALA A 150 -8.99 -16.36 35.86
CA ALA A 150 -9.15 -17.76 36.25
C ALA A 150 -9.18 -17.90 37.78
N ASP A 151 -8.27 -17.26 38.49
CA ASP A 151 -8.21 -17.31 39.95
C ASP A 151 -9.41 -16.63 40.61
N GLU A 152 -9.91 -15.54 40.03
CA GLU A 152 -11.17 -14.94 40.43
C GLU A 152 -12.35 -15.90 40.24
N ALA A 153 -12.48 -16.53 39.06
CA ALA A 153 -13.56 -17.48 38.79
C ALA A 153 -13.55 -18.67 39.78
N GLY A 154 -12.36 -19.20 40.10
CA GLY A 154 -12.23 -20.26 41.11
C GLY A 154 -12.66 -19.81 42.51
N ARG A 155 -12.27 -18.59 42.93
CA ARG A 155 -12.71 -18.00 44.21
C ARG A 155 -14.24 -17.81 44.26
N VAL A 156 -14.83 -17.28 43.19
CA VAL A 156 -16.27 -17.08 43.06
C VAL A 156 -17.02 -18.41 43.12
N TYR A 157 -16.55 -19.41 42.38
CA TYR A 157 -17.14 -20.76 42.42
C TYR A 157 -17.09 -21.37 43.82
N ARG A 158 -15.93 -21.32 44.50
CA ARG A 158 -15.80 -21.84 45.88
C ARG A 158 -16.73 -21.15 46.87
N ALA A 159 -16.90 -19.83 46.75
CA ALA A 159 -17.82 -19.07 47.60
C ALA A 159 -19.30 -19.45 47.35
N GLN A 160 -19.66 -19.82 46.12
CA GLN A 160 -21.03 -20.19 45.74
C GLN A 160 -21.36 -21.67 45.97
N ALA A 161 -20.39 -22.57 45.81
CA ALA A 161 -20.64 -24.01 45.82
C ALA A 161 -20.96 -24.56 47.22
N GLY A 162 -20.41 -23.97 48.28
CA GLY A 162 -20.62 -24.41 49.66
C GLY A 162 -20.37 -25.92 49.83
N GLU A 163 -21.36 -26.65 50.36
CA GLU A 163 -21.27 -28.12 50.52
C GLU A 163 -21.32 -28.91 49.20
N ARG A 164 -21.70 -28.29 48.08
CA ARG A 164 -21.76 -28.92 46.74
C ARG A 164 -20.47 -28.70 45.95
N TYR A 165 -19.37 -28.42 46.63
CA TYR A 165 -18.08 -28.23 46.00
C TYR A 165 -17.66 -29.46 45.18
N ALA A 166 -17.37 -29.22 43.90
CA ALA A 166 -16.76 -30.18 43.00
C ALA A 166 -15.52 -29.58 42.35
N ALA A 167 -14.36 -30.21 42.55
CA ALA A 167 -13.06 -29.73 42.07
C ALA A 167 -12.97 -29.71 40.54
N GLU A 168 -13.56 -30.70 39.86
CA GLU A 168 -13.60 -30.74 38.39
C GLU A 168 -14.35 -29.54 37.80
N LEU A 169 -15.44 -29.12 38.44
CA LEU A 169 -16.24 -27.99 37.99
C LEU A 169 -15.54 -26.66 38.28
N GLU A 170 -14.83 -26.52 39.40
CA GLU A 170 -13.96 -25.34 39.63
C GLU A 170 -12.92 -25.22 38.51
N GLU A 171 -12.22 -26.31 38.19
CA GLU A 171 -11.19 -26.32 37.16
C GLU A 171 -11.76 -25.97 35.77
N MET A 172 -12.97 -26.43 35.45
CA MET A 172 -13.67 -26.02 34.22
C MET A 172 -13.99 -24.53 34.20
N GLU A 173 -14.54 -23.97 35.29
CA GLU A 173 -14.85 -22.54 35.39
C GLU A 173 -13.59 -21.68 35.25
N ARG A 174 -12.48 -22.09 35.88
CA ARG A 174 -11.18 -21.43 35.73
C ARG A 174 -10.69 -21.43 34.29
N ARG A 175 -10.76 -22.57 33.58
CA ARG A 175 -10.34 -22.67 32.17
C ARG A 175 -11.22 -21.83 31.24
N VAL A 176 -12.53 -21.81 31.48
CA VAL A 176 -13.47 -21.01 30.68
C VAL A 176 -13.19 -19.52 30.88
N ALA A 177 -12.98 -19.07 32.11
CA ALA A 177 -12.63 -17.69 32.42
C ALA A 177 -11.28 -17.29 31.80
N TRP A 178 -10.27 -18.16 31.89
CA TRP A 178 -8.96 -17.96 31.28
C TRP A 178 -9.09 -17.76 29.76
N LEU A 179 -9.73 -18.71 29.07
CA LEU A 179 -9.87 -18.69 27.61
C LEU A 179 -10.64 -17.46 27.13
N LYS A 180 -11.75 -17.12 27.80
CA LYS A 180 -12.54 -15.93 27.44
C LYS A 180 -11.71 -14.65 27.56
N THR A 181 -10.97 -14.51 28.66
CA THR A 181 -10.18 -13.31 28.94
C THR A 181 -9.00 -13.19 27.98
N PHE A 182 -8.26 -14.28 27.76
CA PHE A 182 -7.13 -14.31 26.83
C PHE A 182 -7.57 -13.99 25.40
N CYS A 183 -8.62 -14.67 24.90
CA CYS A 183 -9.13 -14.44 23.55
C CYS A 183 -9.64 -13.01 23.38
N HIS A 184 -10.32 -12.45 24.39
CA HIS A 184 -10.77 -11.06 24.34
C HIS A 184 -9.60 -10.08 24.28
N ALA A 185 -8.57 -10.25 25.11
CA ALA A 185 -7.38 -9.39 25.13
C ALA A 185 -6.64 -9.43 23.78
N VAL A 186 -6.44 -10.61 23.20
CA VAL A 186 -5.80 -10.77 21.89
C VAL A 186 -6.66 -10.15 20.78
N GLN A 187 -7.99 -10.32 20.82
CA GLN A 187 -8.88 -9.73 19.83
C GLN A 187 -8.84 -8.20 19.85
N VAL A 188 -8.90 -7.58 21.03
CA VAL A 188 -8.79 -6.12 21.19
C VAL A 188 -7.47 -5.60 20.61
N GLN A 189 -6.38 -6.33 20.83
CA GLN A 189 -5.05 -5.95 20.34
C GLN A 189 -4.93 -6.11 18.83
N MET A 190 -5.50 -7.16 18.25
CA MET A 190 -5.56 -7.34 16.80
C MET A 190 -6.36 -6.21 16.12
N GLN A 191 -7.48 -5.80 16.72
CA GLN A 191 -8.27 -4.67 16.24
C GLN A 191 -7.49 -3.35 16.34
N ALA A 192 -6.85 -3.08 17.48
CA ALA A 192 -6.03 -1.89 17.68
C ALA A 192 -4.85 -1.83 16.69
N ALA A 193 -4.17 -2.96 16.47
CA ALA A 193 -3.10 -3.07 15.47
C ALA A 193 -3.61 -2.80 14.05
N SER A 194 -4.74 -3.41 13.67
CA SER A 194 -5.40 -3.16 12.38
C SER A 194 -5.75 -1.68 12.19
N ASP A 195 -6.32 -1.04 13.21
CA ASP A 195 -6.68 0.39 13.17
C ASP A 195 -5.44 1.28 13.07
N ALA A 196 -4.35 0.93 13.76
CA ALA A 196 -3.08 1.64 13.66
C ALA A 196 -2.49 1.53 12.25
N PHE A 197 -2.47 0.33 11.67
CA PHE A 197 -2.02 0.13 10.29
C PHE A 197 -2.87 0.90 9.28
N ALA A 198 -4.19 0.90 9.43
CA ALA A 198 -5.09 1.66 8.56
C ALA A 198 -4.80 3.17 8.62
N LYS A 199 -4.55 3.72 9.82
CA LYS A 199 -4.16 5.13 10.01
C LYS A 199 -2.81 5.45 9.38
N GLU A 200 -1.83 4.55 9.49
CA GLU A 200 -0.50 4.74 8.91
C GLU A 200 -0.54 4.72 7.37
N ILE A 201 -1.33 3.81 6.78
CA ILE A 201 -1.59 3.78 5.33
C ILE A 201 -2.27 5.08 4.88
N GLY A 202 -3.27 5.58 5.63
CA GLY A 202 -3.92 6.86 5.36
C GLY A 202 -2.92 8.03 5.38
N ARG A 203 -2.05 8.09 6.39
CA ARG A 203 -1.00 9.13 6.51
C ARG A 203 -0.02 9.09 5.33
N LEU A 204 0.38 7.90 4.87
CA LEU A 204 1.25 7.76 3.70
C LEU A 204 0.54 8.23 2.41
N GLY A 205 -0.76 7.97 2.28
CA GLY A 205 -1.58 8.50 1.19
C GLY A 205 -1.61 10.03 1.19
N GLU A 206 -1.82 10.66 2.35
CA GLU A 206 -1.83 12.12 2.51
C GLU A 206 -0.47 12.77 2.21
N LEU A 207 0.64 12.15 2.65
CA LEU A 207 2.00 12.63 2.36
C LEU A 207 2.35 12.51 0.87
N SER A 208 1.93 11.41 0.24
CA SER A 208 2.10 11.21 -1.21
C SER A 208 1.30 12.24 -2.03
N LEU A 209 0.12 12.63 -1.55
CA LEU A 209 -0.71 13.66 -2.19
C LEU A 209 -0.20 15.09 -1.89
N SER A 210 0.54 15.27 -0.79
CA SER A 210 1.12 16.56 -0.35
C SER A 210 2.51 16.86 -0.93
N GLN A 211 3.15 15.93 -1.67
CA GLN A 211 4.39 16.19 -2.42
C GLN A 211 4.21 16.28 -3.96
N PRO A 212 3.40 17.21 -4.51
CA PRO A 212 3.43 17.49 -5.95
C PRO A 212 4.56 18.42 -6.40
N ASP A 213 5.31 19.07 -5.49
CA ASP A 213 6.17 20.21 -5.83
C ASP A 213 7.69 20.03 -5.65
N LEU A 214 8.19 18.89 -5.14
CA LEU A 214 9.65 18.68 -5.04
C LEU A 214 10.33 18.42 -6.39
N VAL A 215 9.58 18.12 -7.46
CA VAL A 215 10.14 18.01 -8.82
C VAL A 215 10.08 19.34 -9.59
N LYS A 216 9.29 20.32 -9.14
CA LYS A 216 9.16 21.62 -9.83
C LYS A 216 10.25 22.62 -9.43
N ALA A 217 10.84 22.51 -8.25
CA ALA A 217 11.82 23.47 -7.76
C ALA A 217 13.20 23.32 -8.42
N GLU A 218 13.61 22.11 -8.83
CA GLU A 218 14.96 21.86 -9.34
C GLU A 218 15.13 22.17 -10.85
N VAL A 219 14.06 22.50 -11.59
CA VAL A 219 14.13 22.73 -13.06
C VAL A 219 14.14 24.23 -13.41
N ARG A 220 14.12 25.15 -12.43
CA ARG A 220 14.11 26.59 -12.71
C ARG A 220 15.41 27.28 -12.30
N ALA A 221 16.24 27.49 -13.33
CA ALA A 221 17.46 28.31 -13.44
C ALA A 221 18.78 27.60 -13.07
N PRO A 222 19.76 27.59 -13.99
CA PRO A 222 20.43 28.83 -14.40
C PRO A 222 20.34 29.07 -15.92
N ALA A 223 19.68 30.16 -16.32
CA ALA A 223 19.83 30.71 -17.65
C ALA A 223 20.52 32.07 -17.53
N ALA A 224 21.78 32.08 -17.95
CA ALA A 224 22.51 33.17 -18.58
C ALA A 224 22.27 34.60 -18.06
N ARG A 225 23.19 35.10 -17.24
CA ARG A 225 23.59 36.51 -17.28
C ARG A 225 24.84 36.58 -18.18
N SER A 226 24.62 36.74 -19.48
CA SER A 226 25.62 37.15 -20.46
C SER A 226 24.89 37.98 -21.51
N GLU A 227 25.54 39.03 -21.99
CA GLU A 227 25.03 40.03 -22.95
C GLU A 227 24.27 41.21 -22.34
N GLU A 228 24.99 42.05 -21.60
CA GLU A 228 24.94 43.48 -21.90
C GLU A 228 26.30 43.86 -22.47
N THR A 229 26.28 44.15 -23.75
CA THR A 229 27.38 44.47 -24.63
C THR A 229 28.04 45.80 -24.28
N GLU A 230 29.35 45.83 -24.47
CA GLU A 230 30.11 46.94 -25.05
C GLU A 230 29.36 48.27 -25.23
N LEU A 231 29.45 49.16 -24.24
CA LEU A 231 29.40 50.60 -24.49
C LEU A 231 30.15 51.41 -23.42
N THR A 232 31.42 51.09 -23.18
CA THR A 232 32.31 52.03 -22.44
C THR A 232 33.74 52.08 -23.00
N GLU A 233 33.90 52.01 -24.32
CA GLU A 233 35.09 52.55 -24.99
C GLU A 233 34.66 53.66 -25.94
N ARG A 234 34.58 54.88 -25.40
CA ARG A 234 34.80 56.19 -26.06
C ARG A 234 34.12 57.30 -25.26
N ARG A 235 34.82 57.77 -24.22
CA ARG A 235 34.90 59.18 -23.79
C ARG A 235 35.62 59.23 -22.44
N PHE A 236 36.95 59.30 -22.47
CA PHE A 236 37.67 60.30 -21.68
C PHE A 236 39.11 60.40 -22.17
N THR A 237 39.31 61.20 -23.21
CA THR A 237 40.52 62.01 -23.36
C THR A 237 40.17 63.40 -22.86
N ARG A 238 40.63 63.76 -21.65
CA ARG A 238 41.29 65.03 -21.36
C ARG A 238 41.98 64.99 -20.02
#